data_AF-A0A917PDJ2-F1
#
_entry.id   AF-A0A917PDJ2-F1
#
_cell.length_a   1.000
_cell.length_b   1.000
_cell.length_c   1.000
_cell.angle_alpha   90.00
_cell.angle_beta   90.00
_cell.angle_gamma   90.00
#
_symmetry.space_group_name_H-M   'P 1'
#
loop_
_entity.id
_entity.type
_entity.pdbx_description
1 polymer ?
#
loop_
_entity_poly.entity_id
_entity_poly.type
_entity_poly.pdbx_seq_one_letter_code
_entity_poly.pdbx_strand_id
1 'polypeptide(L)'
;MSQKTDRTTHTPPGPEERMKELMTTDQLLQGLKHYRRIARQDLLRAPETPHPDAFRQHAEARRALYALLEQHASEHGPQDAVDHAIAEYRTLPFTTGTAEHEHPELKGRENGLENFFLMIGLDPKTRREARSARPKLGTAPAPTVPAEGSADQPTP
;
A
#
# COMPACT_ATOMS: atom_id res chain seq x y z
N MET A 1 -21.24 36.47 52.39
CA MET A 1 -21.56 35.50 51.32
C MET A 1 -20.50 35.64 50.24
N SER A 2 -19.46 34.81 50.26
CA SER A 2 -18.41 34.83 49.23
C SER A 2 -18.42 33.48 48.53
N GLN A 3 -18.90 33.49 47.30
CA GLN A 3 -18.95 32.30 46.45
C GLN A 3 -17.53 31.93 46.03
N LYS A 4 -17.12 30.70 46.36
CA LYS A 4 -15.91 30.07 45.80
C LYS A 4 -16.22 29.70 44.35
N THR A 5 -15.59 30.39 43.41
CA THR A 5 -15.55 29.95 42.01
C THR A 5 -14.44 28.91 41.89
N ASP A 6 -14.86 27.66 41.76
CA ASP A 6 -13.98 26.53 41.42
C ASP A 6 -13.48 26.75 39.99
N ARG A 7 -12.20 27.11 39.86
CA ARG A 7 -11.56 27.37 38.57
C ARG A 7 -11.02 26.04 38.07
N THR A 8 -11.86 25.26 37.40
CA THR A 8 -11.43 24.07 36.66
C THR A 8 -10.41 24.51 35.61
N THR A 9 -9.14 24.20 35.85
CA THR A 9 -8.07 24.38 34.87
C THR A 9 -8.25 23.34 33.77
N HIS A 10 -8.89 23.73 32.67
CA HIS A 10 -8.77 23.01 31.40
C HIS A 10 -7.36 23.27 30.87
N THR A 11 -6.43 22.39 31.22
CA THR A 11 -5.09 22.38 30.62
C THR A 11 -5.26 22.02 29.14
N PRO A 12 -4.85 22.88 28.19
CA PRO A 12 -4.87 22.51 26.79
C PRO A 12 -3.87 21.37 26.56
N PRO A 13 -4.21 20.36 25.73
CA PRO A 13 -3.33 19.25 25.43
C PRO A 13 -1.99 19.76 24.85
N GLY A 14 -0.90 19.11 25.26
CA GLY A 14 0.46 19.53 24.95
C GLY A 14 0.79 19.45 23.45
N PRO A 15 1.88 20.10 22.97
CA PRO A 15 2.29 20.00 21.57
C PRO A 15 2.63 18.57 21.12
N GLU A 16 2.96 17.67 22.05
CA GLU A 16 3.17 16.24 21.79
C GLU A 16 1.86 15.47 21.56
N GLU A 17 0.75 15.98 22.10
CA GLU A 17 -0.59 15.37 22.04
C GLU A 17 -1.34 15.72 20.74
N ARG A 18 -0.75 16.62 19.92
CA ARG A 18 -1.22 16.93 18.56
C ARG A 18 -0.63 16.03 17.48
N MET A 19 0.23 15.08 17.82
CA MET A 19 0.87 14.21 16.85
C MET A 19 0.24 12.82 16.84
N LYS A 20 -0.58 12.58 15.81
CA LYS A 20 -1.34 11.37 15.47
C LYS A 20 -2.66 11.18 16.22
N GLU A 21 -3.69 11.89 15.78
CA GLU A 21 -5.02 11.29 15.80
C GLU A 21 -4.95 10.10 14.81
N LEU A 22 -4.62 8.91 15.35
CA LEU A 22 -4.51 7.68 14.59
C LEU A 22 -5.86 7.44 13.92
N MET A 23 -5.85 7.35 12.59
CA MET A 23 -7.02 7.00 11.82
C MET A 23 -7.64 5.72 12.40
N THR A 24 -8.93 5.76 12.74
CA THR A 24 -9.60 4.61 13.36
C THR A 24 -9.66 3.45 12.37
N THR A 25 -9.85 2.23 12.86
CA THR A 25 -10.05 1.04 12.00
C THR A 25 -11.17 1.28 10.99
N ASP A 26 -12.29 1.85 11.41
CA ASP A 26 -13.43 2.10 10.52
C ASP A 26 -13.11 3.13 9.43
N GLN A 27 -12.41 4.21 9.78
CA GLN A 27 -11.93 5.20 8.81
C GLN A 27 -10.98 4.55 7.79
N LEU A 28 -10.07 3.68 8.25
CA LEU A 28 -9.14 2.93 7.42
C LEU A 28 -9.86 2.00 6.45
N LEU A 29 -10.80 1.20 6.95
CA LEU A 29 -11.59 0.30 6.11
C LEU A 29 -12.43 1.10 5.09
N GLN A 30 -12.98 2.25 5.47
CA GLN A 30 -13.73 3.10 4.54
C GLN A 30 -12.83 3.69 3.43
N GLY A 31 -11.63 4.18 3.80
CA GLY A 31 -10.63 4.68 2.86
C GLY A 31 -10.18 3.60 1.86
N LEU A 32 -9.84 2.41 2.36
CA LEU A 32 -9.44 1.27 1.54
C LEU A 32 -10.55 0.81 0.59
N LYS A 33 -11.81 0.74 1.05
CA LYS A 33 -12.97 0.46 0.19
C LYS A 33 -13.14 1.51 -0.91
N HIS A 34 -12.91 2.79 -0.61
CA HIS A 34 -12.95 3.86 -1.59
C HIS A 34 -11.85 3.68 -2.65
N TYR A 35 -10.60 3.44 -2.23
CA TYR A 35 -9.47 3.26 -3.12
C TYR A 35 -9.60 1.99 -3.99
N ARG A 36 -10.15 0.90 -3.42
CA ARG A 36 -10.49 -0.32 -4.16
C ARG A 36 -11.54 -0.08 -5.25
N ARG A 37 -12.50 0.83 -4.99
CA ARG A 37 -13.50 1.23 -5.99
C ARG A 37 -12.86 2.05 -7.13
N ILE A 38 -11.96 2.98 -6.82
CA ILE A 38 -11.22 3.76 -7.83
C ILE A 38 -10.41 2.81 -8.72
N ALA A 39 -9.62 1.90 -8.13
CA ALA A 39 -8.85 0.93 -8.89
C ALA A 39 -9.73 0.03 -9.79
N ARG A 40 -10.93 -0.33 -9.32
CA ARG A 40 -11.92 -1.06 -10.14
C ARG A 40 -12.43 -0.22 -11.31
N GLN A 41 -12.66 1.08 -11.12
CA GLN A 41 -13.07 1.97 -12.20
C GLN A 41 -11.98 2.09 -13.27
N ASP A 42 -10.71 2.08 -12.87
CA ASP A 42 -9.60 2.10 -13.83
C ASP A 42 -9.58 0.87 -14.74
N LEU A 43 -10.00 -0.31 -14.26
CA LEU A 43 -10.14 -1.50 -15.13
C LEU A 43 -11.10 -1.25 -16.31
N LEU A 44 -12.17 -0.48 -16.10
CA LEU A 44 -13.16 -0.15 -17.13
C LEU A 44 -12.60 0.79 -18.20
N ARG A 45 -11.59 1.59 -17.82
CA ARG A 45 -10.94 2.58 -18.70
C ARG A 45 -9.79 1.99 -19.51
N ALA A 46 -9.34 0.77 -19.18
CA ALA A 46 -8.20 0.14 -19.85
C ALA A 46 -8.26 0.14 -21.39
N PRO A 47 -9.41 -0.11 -22.06
CA PRO A 47 -9.50 -0.08 -23.52
C PRO A 47 -9.17 1.28 -24.15
N GLU A 48 -9.20 2.36 -23.37
CA GLU A 48 -8.94 3.73 -23.84
C GLU A 48 -7.45 4.12 -23.72
N THR A 49 -6.60 3.21 -23.23
CA THR A 49 -5.19 3.50 -22.94
C THR A 49 -4.26 2.93 -24.02
N PRO A 50 -3.03 3.47 -24.19
CA PRO A 50 -2.07 2.96 -25.19
C PRO A 50 -1.64 1.51 -24.96
N HIS A 51 -1.73 1.01 -23.73
CA HIS A 51 -1.36 -0.35 -23.34
C HIS A 51 -2.44 -0.98 -22.45
N PRO A 52 -3.58 -1.42 -23.02
CA PRO A 52 -4.74 -1.85 -22.24
C PRO A 52 -4.44 -2.96 -21.23
N ASP A 53 -3.67 -3.97 -21.61
CA ASP A 53 -3.37 -5.10 -20.71
C ASP A 53 -2.44 -4.70 -19.56
N ALA A 54 -1.43 -3.88 -19.82
CA ALA A 54 -0.58 -3.33 -18.78
C ALA A 54 -1.39 -2.45 -17.81
N PHE A 55 -2.30 -1.63 -18.34
CA PHE A 55 -3.18 -0.81 -17.52
C PHE A 55 -4.12 -1.66 -16.64
N ARG A 56 -4.68 -2.75 -17.18
CA ARG A 56 -5.48 -3.71 -16.39
C ARG A 56 -4.66 -4.33 -15.27
N GLN A 57 -3.47 -4.85 -15.57
CA GLN A 57 -2.60 -5.47 -14.57
C GLN A 57 -2.22 -4.48 -13.47
N HIS A 58 -1.89 -3.24 -13.85
CA HIS A 58 -1.60 -2.17 -12.90
C HIS A 58 -2.79 -1.84 -11.97
N ALA A 59 -4.00 -1.73 -12.54
CA ALA A 59 -5.21 -1.47 -11.77
C ALA A 59 -5.61 -2.65 -10.87
N GLU A 60 -5.51 -3.89 -11.35
CA GLU A 60 -5.80 -5.08 -10.55
C GLU A 60 -4.79 -5.24 -9.41
N ALA A 61 -3.50 -4.99 -9.65
CA ALA A 61 -2.46 -5.02 -8.62
C ALA A 61 -2.77 -4.06 -7.45
N ARG A 62 -3.23 -2.84 -7.75
CA ARG A 62 -3.70 -1.89 -6.72
C ARG A 62 -4.91 -2.40 -5.98
N ARG A 63 -5.89 -2.92 -6.73
CA ARG A 63 -7.14 -3.42 -6.16
C ARG A 63 -6.90 -4.60 -5.20
N ALA A 64 -6.05 -5.55 -5.59
CA ALA A 64 -5.66 -6.69 -4.78
C ALA A 64 -4.91 -6.25 -3.52
N LEU A 65 -3.95 -5.33 -3.65
CA LEU A 65 -3.25 -4.75 -2.50
C LEU A 65 -4.22 -4.10 -1.50
N TYR A 66 -5.17 -3.27 -1.96
CA TYR A 66 -6.12 -2.63 -1.04
C TYR A 66 -7.03 -3.64 -0.34
N ALA A 67 -7.40 -4.73 -1.02
CA ALA A 67 -8.15 -5.82 -0.40
C ALA A 67 -7.34 -6.54 0.69
N LEU A 68 -6.05 -6.79 0.44
CA LEU A 68 -5.12 -7.35 1.42
C LEU A 68 -5.00 -6.45 2.66
N LEU A 69 -4.77 -5.15 2.45
CA LEU A 69 -4.69 -4.19 3.55
C LEU A 69 -6.01 -4.05 4.31
N GLU A 70 -7.15 -4.14 3.63
CA GLU A 70 -8.49 -4.10 4.25
C GLU A 70 -8.67 -5.32 5.16
N GLN A 71 -8.31 -6.51 4.68
CA GLN A 71 -8.34 -7.73 5.48
C GLN A 71 -7.41 -7.61 6.69
N HIS A 72 -6.14 -7.24 6.47
CA HIS A 72 -5.16 -7.12 7.54
C HIS A 72 -5.58 -6.11 8.61
N ALA A 73 -6.13 -4.97 8.21
CA ALA A 73 -6.66 -3.95 9.12
C ALA A 73 -7.87 -4.44 9.91
N SER A 74 -8.75 -5.24 9.29
CA SER A 74 -9.92 -5.78 9.96
C SER A 74 -9.58 -6.84 11.01
N GLU A 75 -8.53 -7.61 10.79
CA GLU A 75 -8.10 -8.71 11.66
C GLU A 75 -7.17 -8.24 12.78
N HIS A 76 -6.23 -7.34 12.47
CA HIS A 76 -5.13 -6.97 13.38
C HIS A 76 -5.19 -5.51 13.84
N GLY A 77 -6.00 -4.67 13.19
CA GLY A 77 -6.10 -3.25 13.47
C GLY A 77 -5.22 -2.37 12.57
N PRO A 78 -5.32 -1.04 12.74
CA PRO A 78 -4.79 -0.09 11.78
C PRO A 78 -3.26 -0.03 11.78
N GLN A 79 -2.61 -0.07 12.94
CA GLN A 79 -1.16 0.01 13.05
C GLN A 79 -0.49 -1.19 12.36
N ASP A 80 -0.97 -2.40 12.62
CA ASP A 80 -0.49 -3.63 11.97
C ASP A 80 -0.64 -3.60 10.45
N ALA A 81 -1.73 -3.02 9.93
CA ALA A 81 -1.89 -2.83 8.49
C ALA A 81 -0.86 -1.85 7.90
N VAL A 82 -0.50 -0.80 8.64
CA VAL A 82 0.58 0.13 8.23
C VAL A 82 1.93 -0.56 8.22
N ASP A 83 2.23 -1.33 9.27
CA ASP A 83 3.50 -2.06 9.37
C ASP A 83 3.64 -3.12 8.27
N HIS A 84 2.54 -3.83 7.98
CA HIS A 84 2.45 -4.74 6.83
C HIS A 84 2.68 -4.01 5.51
N ALA A 85 2.02 -2.86 5.27
CA ALA A 85 2.21 -2.06 4.05
C ALA A 85 3.67 -1.58 3.89
N ILE A 86 4.32 -1.17 4.98
CA ILE A 86 5.74 -0.77 4.96
C ILE A 86 6.64 -1.96 4.64
N ALA A 87 6.38 -3.13 5.25
CA ALA A 87 7.12 -4.36 4.97
C ALA A 87 7.00 -4.75 3.49
N GLU A 88 5.78 -4.81 2.96
CA GLU A 88 5.50 -5.06 1.55
C GLU A 88 6.25 -4.07 0.64
N TYR A 89 6.19 -2.77 0.95
CA TYR A 89 6.84 -1.73 0.17
C TYR A 89 8.36 -1.91 0.08
N ARG A 90 9.01 -2.33 1.18
CA ARG A 90 10.45 -2.60 1.22
C ARG A 90 10.88 -3.77 0.33
N THR A 91 9.97 -4.71 0.03
CA THR A 91 10.27 -5.85 -0.85
C THR A 91 10.16 -5.52 -2.33
N LEU A 92 9.43 -4.46 -2.70
CA LEU A 92 9.19 -4.11 -4.09
C LEU A 92 10.49 -3.60 -4.76
N PRO A 93 10.96 -4.24 -5.83
CA PRO A 93 12.14 -3.76 -6.53
C PRO A 93 11.88 -2.42 -7.22
N PHE A 94 12.93 -1.62 -7.40
CA PHE A 94 12.85 -0.41 -8.22
C PHE A 94 12.74 -0.77 -9.71
N THR A 95 11.63 -0.40 -10.34
CA THR A 95 11.42 -0.53 -11.79
C THR A 95 11.85 0.72 -12.56
N THR A 96 12.67 1.60 -11.97
CA THR A 96 13.14 2.83 -12.63
C THR A 96 13.91 2.51 -13.91
N GLY A 97 13.65 3.26 -14.99
CA GLY A 97 14.31 3.05 -16.29
C GLY A 97 13.63 2.03 -17.20
N THR A 98 12.52 1.42 -16.76
CA THR A 98 11.68 0.53 -17.57
C THR A 98 10.50 1.30 -18.20
N ALA A 99 10.02 0.86 -19.36
CA ALA A 99 8.89 1.52 -20.04
C ALA A 99 7.60 1.40 -19.22
N GLU A 100 6.64 2.33 -19.34
CA GLU A 100 5.43 2.37 -18.50
C GLU A 100 4.66 1.04 -18.45
N HIS A 101 4.56 0.35 -19.60
CA HIS A 101 3.86 -0.93 -19.74
C HIS A 101 4.67 -2.15 -19.26
N GLU A 102 5.95 -1.97 -18.92
CA GLU A 102 6.78 -3.02 -18.33
C GLU A 102 6.58 -3.09 -16.82
N HIS A 103 6.58 -4.31 -16.27
CA HIS A 103 6.33 -4.59 -14.86
C HIS A 103 5.07 -3.89 -14.29
N PRO A 104 3.92 -3.93 -14.99
CA PRO A 104 2.74 -3.17 -14.59
C PRO A 104 2.20 -3.60 -13.23
N GLU A 105 2.36 -4.87 -12.85
CA GLU A 105 2.00 -5.38 -11.53
C GLU A 105 2.83 -4.74 -10.41
N LEU A 106 4.16 -4.71 -10.56
CA LEU A 106 5.07 -4.12 -9.57
C LEU A 106 4.82 -2.61 -9.42
N LYS A 107 4.65 -1.92 -10.56
CA LYS A 107 4.32 -0.49 -10.59
C LYS A 107 2.94 -0.22 -9.98
N GLY A 108 1.97 -1.10 -10.22
CA GLY A 108 0.65 -1.04 -9.60
C GLY A 108 0.72 -1.17 -8.09
N ARG A 109 1.44 -2.18 -7.57
CA ARG A 109 1.64 -2.36 -6.12
C ARG A 109 2.37 -1.17 -5.50
N GLU A 110 3.43 -0.68 -6.13
CA GLU A 110 4.14 0.53 -5.69
C GLU A 110 3.20 1.74 -5.63
N ASN A 111 2.44 1.99 -6.70
CA ASN A 111 1.49 3.09 -6.77
C ASN A 111 0.41 2.96 -5.69
N GLY A 112 -0.10 1.75 -5.45
CA GLY A 112 -1.08 1.49 -4.42
C GLY A 112 -0.57 1.77 -3.01
N LEU A 113 0.67 1.35 -2.70
CA LEU A 113 1.31 1.62 -1.42
C LEU A 113 1.60 3.11 -1.21
N GLU A 114 2.10 3.81 -2.23
CA GLU A 114 2.32 5.26 -2.16
C GLU A 114 1.02 6.03 -1.89
N ASN A 115 -0.05 5.67 -2.61
CA ASN A 115 -1.36 6.26 -2.40
C ASN A 115 -1.92 5.94 -1.00
N PHE A 116 -1.71 4.71 -0.51
CA PHE A 116 -2.07 4.33 0.85
C PHE A 116 -1.33 5.16 1.90
N PHE A 117 -0.01 5.37 1.75
CA PHE A 117 0.79 6.19 2.65
C PHE A 117 0.33 7.65 2.68
N LEU A 118 -0.07 8.20 1.52
CA LEU A 118 -0.69 9.52 1.45
C LEU A 118 -2.02 9.56 2.19
N MET A 119 -2.87 8.54 2.02
CA MET A 119 -4.19 8.45 2.66
C MET A 119 -4.09 8.47 4.18
N ILE A 120 -3.15 7.70 4.77
CA ILE A 120 -2.98 7.62 6.23
C ILE A 120 -2.11 8.74 6.81
N GLY A 121 -1.58 9.64 5.96
CA GLY A 121 -0.66 10.68 6.39
C GLY A 121 0.65 10.14 6.96
N LEU A 122 1.21 9.06 6.39
CA LEU A 122 2.48 8.49 6.83
C LEU A 122 3.56 9.58 6.78
N ASP A 123 4.38 9.65 7.83
CA ASP A 123 5.37 10.71 7.91
C ASP A 123 6.39 10.61 6.74
N PRO A 124 6.88 11.75 6.22
CA PRO A 124 7.79 11.74 5.08
C PRO A 124 9.10 11.00 5.36
N LYS A 125 9.55 10.96 6.62
CA LYS A 125 10.81 10.32 7.02
C LYS A 125 10.71 8.81 6.95
N THR A 126 9.71 8.19 7.60
CA THR A 126 9.47 6.74 7.53
C THR A 126 9.23 6.29 6.09
N ARG A 127 8.46 7.07 5.31
CA ARG A 127 8.27 6.76 3.88
C ARG A 127 9.59 6.76 3.11
N ARG A 128 10.46 7.76 3.34
CA ARG A 128 11.79 7.83 2.71
C ARG A 128 12.69 6.68 3.12
N GLU A 129 12.71 6.33 4.40
CA GLU A 129 13.48 5.20 4.93
C GLU A 129 13.02 3.87 4.31
N ALA A 130 11.70 3.61 4.29
CA ALA A 130 11.14 2.42 3.65
C ALA A 130 11.49 2.35 2.15
N ARG A 131 11.42 3.48 1.44
CA ARG A 131 11.82 3.55 0.03
C ARG A 131 13.30 3.22 -0.17
N SER A 132 14.18 3.73 0.69
CA SER A 132 15.62 3.53 0.57
C SER A 132 16.07 2.07 0.76
N ALA A 133 15.26 1.26 1.45
CA ALA A 133 15.53 -0.16 1.69
C ALA A 133 15.12 -1.07 0.52
N ARG A 134 14.47 -0.53 -0.51
CA ARG A 134 13.98 -1.33 -1.64
C ARG A 134 15.11 -1.89 -2.49
N PRO A 135 15.02 -3.14 -2.96
CA PRO A 135 16.03 -3.74 -3.83
C PRO A 135 16.01 -3.13 -5.23
N LYS A 136 17.10 -3.29 -5.98
CA LYS A 136 17.11 -3.04 -7.42
C LYS A 136 16.43 -4.21 -8.15
N LEU A 137 15.84 -3.92 -9.31
CA LEU A 137 15.34 -4.97 -10.20
C LEU A 137 16.46 -5.96 -10.56
N GLY A 138 16.20 -7.26 -10.43
CA GLY A 138 17.19 -8.32 -10.62
C GLY A 138 18.00 -8.73 -9.38
N THR A 139 17.84 -8.06 -8.24
CA THR A 139 18.43 -8.47 -6.94
C THR A 139 17.37 -8.99 -5.95
N ALA A 140 16.08 -8.85 -6.28
CA ALA A 140 15.01 -9.46 -5.50
C ALA A 140 15.14 -11.00 -5.56
N PRO A 141 14.95 -11.73 -4.45
CA PRO A 141 14.96 -13.19 -4.48
C PRO A 141 13.88 -13.64 -5.46
N ALA A 142 14.29 -14.40 -6.47
CA ALA A 142 13.36 -14.94 -7.45
C ALA A 142 12.28 -15.75 -6.72
N PRO A 143 10.99 -15.70 -7.15
CA PRO A 143 10.04 -16.71 -6.72
C PRO A 143 10.61 -18.05 -7.16
N THR A 144 10.89 -18.93 -6.20
CA THR A 144 11.32 -20.31 -6.46
C THR A 144 10.18 -21.01 -7.17
N VAL A 145 10.19 -20.96 -8.50
CA VAL A 145 9.41 -21.87 -9.33
C VAL A 145 10.07 -23.23 -9.12
N PRO A 146 9.38 -24.23 -8.54
CA PRO A 146 9.94 -25.57 -8.50
C PRO A 146 10.17 -26.00 -9.95
N ALA A 147 11.39 -26.41 -10.25
CA ALA A 147 11.76 -26.96 -11.54
C ALA A 147 10.92 -28.22 -11.77
N GLU A 148 9.82 -28.09 -12.53
CA GLU A 148 9.10 -29.24 -13.05
C GLU A 148 10.02 -30.00 -14.01
N GLY A 149 10.13 -31.29 -13.74
CA GLY A 149 11.13 -32.17 -14.30
C GLY A 149 11.02 -32.30 -15.81
N SER A 150 12.18 -32.22 -16.46
CA SER A 150 12.38 -32.82 -17.77
C SER A 150 12.24 -34.33 -17.64
N ALA A 151 11.16 -34.89 -18.18
CA ALA A 151 11.05 -36.28 -18.58
C ALA A 151 10.51 -36.28 -20.02
N ASP A 152 11.40 -36.42 -20.98
CA ASP A 152 11.62 -37.68 -21.70
C ASP A 152 10.53 -37.91 -22.77
N GLN A 153 10.81 -37.46 -23.99
CA GLN A 153 10.06 -37.85 -25.18
C GLN A 153 10.89 -38.88 -25.96
N PRO A 154 10.42 -40.11 -26.17
CA PRO A 154 10.99 -40.97 -27.17
C PRO A 154 10.49 -40.52 -28.57
N THR A 155 11.43 -40.38 -29.50
CA THR A 155 11.20 -40.08 -30.92
C THR A 155 10.90 -41.41 -31.66
N PRO A 156 10.10 -41.42 -32.75
CA PRO A 156 9.44 -42.64 -33.26
C PRO A 156 10.36 -43.65 -33.94
#